data_AF-A0A286NTQ7-F1
#
_entry.id   AF-A0A286NTQ7-F1
#
_cell.length_a   1.000
_cell.length_b   1.000
_cell.length_c   1.000
_cell.angle_alpha   90.00
_cell.angle_beta   90.00
_cell.angle_gamma   90.00
#
_symmetry.space_group_name_H-M   'P 1'
#
loop_
_entity.id
_entity.type
_entity.pdbx_description
1 polymer ?
#
loop_
_entity_poly.entity_id
_entity_poly.type
_entity_poly.pdbx_seq_one_letter_code
_entity_poly.pdbx_strand_id
1 'polypeptide(L)'
;MNIKKVLDLIDSIIKVNTNFEINTIKEITEFCDVISEKIKQEEAKLPYHINIIDLLRADENAHSRILGRLLEQKNDKNYEILNSFLSLLAERNSNFSNLNVQEPTISCEKGRIDILIKDKNYAIIFENKIHNAIDRDKQIEKYINKLTAQYKDNQIYVLYLSADGRKEPTEESWGKYKGSDFEKKRYIQLTFKDDILNWLKEDILPNIRIKDIHLKSAIEQYTDHLEGFFNLRTIQKLMNIKLQEEILTQLNIKENSVQEKLTVLNQKIDDIERVKNQLAMVKSQIEVEFLKECYYKLKNDFSNYEIINNTDHKDYPNAVLKMKKDDYFFGVLIERSSYSGKIYYGIGRHFSSGLQEENIKKFFSLLFNEEGKFISDSDFWYGWKYTSYDGNGYNEFKEFVEKVIKYCKDNPLEK
;
A
#
# COMPACT_ATOMS: atom_id res chain seq x y z
N MET A 1 -8.58 12.76 51.43
CA MET A 1 -9.41 12.77 50.20
C MET A 1 -9.94 11.35 49.98
N ASN A 2 -11.26 11.16 49.84
CA ASN A 2 -11.87 9.83 49.78
C ASN A 2 -11.68 9.23 48.37
N ILE A 3 -10.91 8.14 48.27
CA ILE A 3 -10.59 7.45 47.00
C ILE A 3 -11.84 7.16 46.17
N LYS A 4 -12.96 6.80 46.81
CA LYS A 4 -14.23 6.55 46.13
C LYS A 4 -14.77 7.79 45.40
N LYS A 5 -14.70 8.96 46.04
CA LYS A 5 -15.14 10.22 45.41
C LYS A 5 -14.27 10.61 44.22
N VAL A 6 -12.99 10.26 44.24
CA VAL A 6 -12.07 10.50 43.11
C VAL A 6 -12.40 9.57 41.95
N LEU A 7 -12.68 8.28 42.21
CA LEU A 7 -13.10 7.32 41.19
C LEU A 7 -14.44 7.72 40.55
N ASP A 8 -15.44 8.09 41.36
CA ASP A 8 -16.75 8.54 40.86
C ASP A 8 -16.63 9.79 39.96
N LEU A 9 -15.70 10.70 40.29
CA LEU A 9 -15.40 11.88 39.47
C LEU A 9 -14.71 11.50 38.15
N ILE A 10 -13.74 10.58 38.19
CA ILE A 10 -13.06 10.07 37.00
C ILE A 10 -14.08 9.42 36.05
N ASP A 11 -14.95 8.55 36.56
CA ASP A 11 -15.99 7.89 35.75
C ASP A 11 -16.95 8.90 35.12
N SER A 12 -17.31 9.95 35.86
CA SER A 12 -18.15 11.04 35.35
C SER A 12 -17.47 11.81 34.23
N ILE A 13 -16.18 12.13 34.37
CA ILE A 13 -15.38 12.81 33.35
C ILE A 13 -15.25 11.94 32.09
N ILE A 14 -14.94 10.65 32.26
CA ILE A 14 -14.86 9.69 31.15
C ILE A 14 -16.19 9.64 30.40
N LYS A 15 -17.32 9.53 31.12
CA LYS A 15 -18.64 9.47 30.50
C LYS A 15 -18.97 10.71 29.68
N VAL A 16 -18.65 11.90 30.20
CA VAL A 16 -18.85 13.16 29.47
C VAL A 16 -17.99 13.20 28.21
N ASN A 17 -16.72 12.82 28.30
CA ASN A 17 -15.82 12.79 27.15
C ASN A 17 -16.28 11.80 26.08
N THR A 18 -16.67 10.59 26.49
CA THR A 18 -17.21 9.57 25.57
C THR A 18 -18.48 10.05 24.87
N ASN A 19 -19.40 10.72 25.59
CA ASN A 19 -20.60 11.27 24.97
C ASN A 19 -20.29 12.36 23.93
N PHE A 20 -19.27 13.19 24.19
CA PHE A 20 -18.82 14.20 23.24
C PHE A 20 -18.28 13.57 21.95
N GLU A 21 -17.42 12.56 22.06
CA GLU A 21 -16.91 11.81 20.90
C GLU A 21 -18.03 11.11 20.11
N ILE A 22 -19.00 10.49 20.80
CA ILE A 22 -20.16 9.85 20.15
C ILE A 22 -20.98 10.88 19.37
N ASN A 23 -21.22 12.06 19.95
CA ASN A 23 -21.95 13.12 19.24
C ASN A 23 -21.17 13.60 18.01
N THR A 24 -19.84 13.72 18.12
CA THR A 24 -18.98 14.11 16.99
C THR A 24 -19.05 13.08 15.86
N ILE A 25 -19.03 11.78 16.18
CA ILE A 25 -19.20 10.70 15.20
C ILE A 25 -20.56 10.83 14.49
N LYS A 26 -21.64 11.11 15.22
CA LYS A 26 -22.98 11.28 14.63
C LYS A 26 -23.03 12.47 13.68
N GLU A 27 -22.56 13.63 14.11
CA GLU A 27 -22.52 14.84 13.27
C GLU A 27 -21.71 14.62 11.99
N ILE A 28 -20.55 13.96 12.09
CA ILE A 28 -19.74 13.62 10.92
C ILE A 28 -20.46 12.62 10.01
N THR A 29 -21.13 11.62 10.57
CA THR A 29 -21.87 10.63 9.79
C THR A 29 -22.99 11.29 9.00
N GLU A 30 -23.79 12.14 9.65
CA GLU A 30 -24.86 12.91 9.00
C GLU A 30 -24.31 13.84 7.91
N PHE A 31 -23.21 14.55 8.19
CA PHE A 31 -22.52 15.37 7.20
C PHE A 31 -22.04 14.54 6.00
N CYS A 32 -21.41 13.39 6.24
CA CYS A 32 -20.94 12.48 5.20
C CYS A 32 -22.10 11.95 4.34
N ASP A 33 -23.25 11.64 4.93
CA ASP A 33 -24.43 11.16 4.20
C ASP A 33 -24.96 12.23 3.24
N VAL A 34 -25.10 13.47 3.71
CA VAL A 34 -25.54 14.61 2.88
C VAL A 34 -24.59 14.85 1.70
N ILE A 35 -23.29 14.91 1.96
CA ILE A 35 -22.29 15.11 0.91
C ILE A 35 -22.25 13.92 -0.05
N SER A 36 -22.36 12.69 0.45
CA SER A 36 -22.39 11.48 -0.39
C SER A 36 -23.60 11.44 -1.32
N GLU A 37 -24.76 11.90 -0.85
CA GLU A 37 -25.94 12.05 -1.69
C GLU A 37 -25.70 13.10 -2.79
N LYS A 38 -25.12 14.25 -2.43
CA LYS A 38 -24.78 15.29 -3.41
C LYS A 38 -23.80 14.80 -4.46
N ILE A 39 -22.79 14.02 -4.06
CA ILE A 39 -21.83 13.39 -4.98
C ILE A 39 -22.59 12.52 -5.99
N LYS A 40 -23.43 11.60 -5.53
CA LYS A 40 -24.22 10.72 -6.42
C LYS A 40 -25.11 11.52 -7.39
N GLN A 41 -25.73 12.60 -6.91
CA GLN A 41 -26.58 13.47 -7.73
C GLN A 41 -25.79 14.20 -8.84
N GLU A 42 -24.58 14.68 -8.54
CA GLU A 42 -23.75 15.35 -9.55
C GLU A 42 -23.02 14.35 -10.47
N GLU A 43 -22.60 13.18 -9.97
CA GLU A 43 -22.03 12.10 -10.79
C GLU A 43 -23.01 11.63 -11.86
N ALA A 44 -24.31 11.51 -11.53
CA ALA A 44 -25.35 11.14 -12.49
C ALA A 44 -25.54 12.15 -13.65
N LYS A 45 -24.99 13.37 -13.52
CA LYS A 45 -25.03 14.42 -14.56
C LYS A 45 -23.79 14.40 -15.46
N LEU A 46 -22.76 13.63 -15.10
CA LEU A 46 -21.54 13.57 -15.88
C LEU A 46 -21.77 12.78 -17.19
N PRO A 47 -21.12 13.17 -18.29
CA PRO A 47 -21.06 12.34 -19.48
C PRO A 47 -20.46 10.97 -19.16
N TYR A 48 -20.78 9.97 -20.00
CA TYR A 48 -20.13 8.67 -19.92
C TYR A 48 -18.62 8.83 -20.08
N HIS A 49 -17.87 8.30 -19.11
CA HIS A 49 -16.42 8.29 -19.07
C HIS A 49 -15.96 6.93 -18.57
N ILE A 50 -14.93 6.39 -19.19
CA ILE A 50 -14.31 5.12 -18.80
C ILE A 50 -12.81 5.28 -18.78
N ASN A 51 -12.20 4.83 -17.68
CA ASN A 51 -10.77 4.68 -17.54
C ASN A 51 -10.46 3.27 -17.05
N ILE A 52 -9.56 2.57 -17.73
CA ILE A 52 -9.25 1.17 -17.42
C ILE A 52 -8.56 1.04 -16.06
N ILE A 53 -7.75 2.02 -15.68
CA ILE A 53 -6.98 2.01 -14.43
C ILE A 53 -7.93 2.25 -13.24
N ASP A 54 -8.92 3.13 -13.39
CA ASP A 54 -10.01 3.30 -12.42
C ASP A 54 -10.77 1.98 -12.20
N LEU A 55 -11.15 1.30 -13.29
CA LEU A 55 -11.90 0.04 -13.24
C LEU A 55 -11.12 -1.07 -12.54
N LEU A 56 -9.81 -1.13 -12.77
CA LEU A 56 -8.89 -2.09 -12.15
C LEU A 56 -8.52 -1.73 -10.71
N ARG A 57 -8.92 -0.54 -10.22
CA ARG A 57 -8.64 -0.04 -8.87
C ARG A 57 -7.15 -0.11 -8.54
N ALA A 58 -6.35 0.64 -9.30
CA ALA A 58 -4.91 0.73 -9.08
C ALA A 58 -4.58 1.02 -7.61
N ASP A 59 -3.74 0.17 -7.03
CA ASP A 59 -3.14 0.38 -5.72
C ASP A 59 -1.75 1.02 -5.86
N GLU A 60 -1.09 1.31 -4.72
CA GLU A 60 0.26 1.90 -4.69
C GLU A 60 1.24 1.13 -5.60
N ASN A 61 1.19 -0.19 -5.55
CA ASN A 61 2.02 -1.08 -6.35
C ASN A 61 1.67 -1.02 -7.84
N ALA A 62 0.40 -0.78 -8.22
CA ALA A 62 0.02 -0.54 -9.60
C ALA A 62 0.65 0.74 -10.15
N HIS A 63 0.65 1.83 -9.37
CA HIS A 63 1.32 3.08 -9.76
C HIS A 63 2.83 2.87 -9.98
N SER A 64 3.50 2.14 -9.08
CA SER A 64 4.92 1.80 -9.20
C SER A 64 5.21 0.99 -10.46
N ARG A 65 4.36 -0.01 -10.78
CA ARG A 65 4.47 -0.82 -12.00
C ARG A 65 4.24 -0.02 -13.27
N ILE A 66 3.23 0.86 -13.30
CA ILE A 66 2.95 1.72 -14.46
C ILE A 66 4.15 2.62 -14.71
N LEU A 67 4.61 3.36 -13.69
CA LEU A 67 5.75 4.26 -13.83
C LEU A 67 7.03 3.51 -14.22
N GLY A 68 7.33 2.39 -13.58
CA GLY A 68 8.47 1.54 -13.93
C GLY A 68 8.44 1.07 -15.39
N ARG A 69 7.26 0.65 -15.90
CA ARG A 69 7.07 0.28 -17.31
C ARG A 69 7.28 1.44 -18.28
N LEU A 70 6.85 2.64 -17.92
CA LEU A 70 7.09 3.83 -18.73
C LEU A 70 8.60 4.13 -18.81
N LEU A 71 9.31 4.04 -17.68
CA LEU A 71 10.76 4.23 -17.62
C LEU A 71 11.55 3.14 -18.38
N GLU A 72 10.99 1.93 -18.51
CA GLU A 72 11.54 0.84 -19.32
C GLU A 72 11.37 1.03 -20.83
N GLN A 73 10.62 2.06 -21.27
CA GLN A 73 10.46 2.36 -22.69
C GLN A 73 11.83 2.54 -23.33
N LYS A 74 12.07 1.76 -24.38
CA LYS A 74 13.29 1.84 -25.17
C LYS A 74 13.01 1.77 -26.66
N ASN A 75 13.93 2.35 -27.41
CA ASN A 75 14.03 2.18 -28.85
C ASN A 75 15.41 1.61 -29.21
N ASP A 76 15.73 1.53 -30.49
CA ASP A 76 16.91 0.83 -31.00
C ASP A 76 18.23 1.22 -30.32
N LYS A 77 18.33 2.40 -29.68
CA LYS A 77 19.51 2.81 -28.89
C LYS A 77 19.25 3.69 -27.65
N ASN A 78 18.00 3.98 -27.28
CA ASN A 78 17.73 5.00 -26.27
C ASN A 78 16.55 4.67 -25.34
N TYR A 79 16.58 5.22 -24.13
CA TYR A 79 15.49 5.20 -23.15
C TYR A 79 14.91 6.61 -23.03
N GLU A 80 14.06 7.01 -23.98
CA GLU A 80 13.62 8.41 -24.13
C GLU A 80 12.89 8.91 -22.88
N ILE A 81 11.96 8.10 -22.35
CA ILE A 81 11.20 8.45 -21.14
C ILE A 81 12.11 8.50 -19.91
N LEU A 82 13.02 7.54 -19.72
CA LEU A 82 13.96 7.58 -18.60
C LEU A 82 14.88 8.80 -18.66
N ASN A 83 15.42 9.13 -19.84
CA ASN A 83 16.26 10.32 -19.99
C ASN A 83 15.48 11.60 -19.65
N SER A 84 14.25 11.74 -20.16
CA SER A 84 13.37 12.87 -19.83
C SER A 84 13.12 12.94 -18.32
N PHE A 85 12.89 11.80 -17.66
CA PHE A 85 12.72 11.75 -16.22
C PHE A 85 14.00 12.19 -15.47
N LEU A 86 15.18 11.75 -15.90
CA LEU A 86 16.45 12.19 -15.28
C LEU A 86 16.70 13.69 -15.48
N SER A 87 16.27 14.27 -16.60
CA SER A 87 16.27 15.73 -16.80
C SER A 87 15.39 16.44 -15.77
N LEU A 88 14.16 15.95 -15.53
CA LEU A 88 13.29 16.46 -14.47
C LEU A 88 13.99 16.41 -13.09
N LEU A 89 14.69 15.32 -12.76
CA LEU A 89 15.43 15.23 -11.50
C LEU A 89 16.57 16.25 -11.42
N ALA A 90 17.31 16.43 -12.52
CA ALA A 90 18.42 17.37 -12.60
C ALA A 90 17.97 18.83 -12.45
N GLU A 91 16.80 19.18 -12.97
CA GLU A 91 16.17 20.50 -12.79
C GLU A 91 15.81 20.75 -11.33
N ARG A 92 15.35 19.71 -10.62
CA ARG A 92 14.95 19.80 -9.20
C ARG A 92 16.13 19.82 -8.25
N ASN A 93 17.20 19.10 -8.59
CA ASN A 93 18.41 19.04 -7.77
C ASN A 93 19.62 18.75 -8.66
N SER A 94 20.55 19.70 -8.74
CA SER A 94 21.74 19.61 -9.59
C SER A 94 22.69 18.46 -9.25
N ASN A 95 22.56 17.84 -8.07
CA ASN A 95 23.30 16.60 -7.75
C ASN A 95 22.86 15.40 -8.60
N PHE A 96 21.73 15.50 -9.29
CA PHE A 96 21.20 14.49 -10.21
C PHE A 96 21.59 14.76 -11.68
N SER A 97 22.32 15.85 -11.99
CA SER A 97 22.67 16.22 -13.38
C SER A 97 23.66 15.27 -14.07
N ASN A 98 24.39 14.43 -13.33
CA ASN A 98 25.41 13.52 -13.89
C ASN A 98 24.91 12.08 -14.10
N LEU A 99 23.59 11.87 -14.04
CA LEU A 99 22.96 10.57 -14.23
C LEU A 99 22.73 10.31 -15.72
N ASN A 100 23.67 9.61 -16.35
CA ASN A 100 23.60 9.28 -17.78
C ASN A 100 23.18 7.82 -17.97
N VAL A 101 22.12 7.60 -18.73
CA VAL A 101 21.62 6.26 -19.05
C VAL A 101 22.64 5.53 -19.92
N GLN A 102 23.06 4.33 -19.50
CA GLN A 102 23.93 3.45 -20.29
C GLN A 102 23.27 2.10 -20.51
N GLU A 103 23.10 1.32 -19.43
CA GLU A 103 22.50 -0.01 -19.47
C GLU A 103 21.59 -0.18 -18.24
N PRO A 104 20.48 0.57 -18.19
CA PRO A 104 19.63 0.59 -17.01
C PRO A 104 18.88 -0.73 -16.86
N THR A 105 18.82 -1.23 -15.64
CA THR A 105 17.89 -2.24 -15.19
C THR A 105 16.87 -1.59 -14.26
N ILE A 106 15.59 -1.75 -14.58
CA ILE A 106 14.48 -1.24 -13.78
C ILE A 106 13.77 -2.44 -13.18
N SER A 107 13.40 -2.34 -11.90
CA SER A 107 12.62 -3.38 -11.24
C SER A 107 11.59 -2.75 -10.31
N CYS A 108 10.39 -3.31 -10.30
CA CYS A 108 9.32 -2.90 -9.39
C CYS A 108 9.03 -3.99 -8.35
N GLU A 109 8.71 -3.59 -7.13
CA GLU A 109 8.30 -4.47 -6.02
C GLU A 109 9.31 -5.57 -5.65
N LYS A 110 10.57 -5.47 -6.13
CA LYS A 110 11.62 -6.46 -5.84
C LYS A 110 12.40 -6.05 -4.61
N GLY A 111 12.60 -7.00 -3.70
CA GLY A 111 13.28 -6.74 -2.43
C GLY A 111 12.57 -5.70 -1.56
N ARG A 112 11.24 -5.55 -1.71
CA ARG A 112 10.41 -4.54 -1.04
C ARG A 112 10.75 -3.08 -1.41
N ILE A 113 11.39 -2.83 -2.55
CA ILE A 113 11.56 -1.47 -3.09
C ILE A 113 10.54 -1.29 -4.20
N ASP A 114 9.80 -0.19 -4.16
CA ASP A 114 8.66 0.06 -5.07
C ASP A 114 9.13 0.18 -6.52
N ILE A 115 10.14 1.02 -6.77
CA ILE A 115 10.91 1.04 -8.03
C ILE A 115 12.38 1.20 -7.72
N LEU A 116 13.21 0.40 -8.38
CA LEU A 116 14.66 0.50 -8.31
C LEU A 116 15.22 0.60 -9.72
N ILE A 117 15.94 1.68 -9.98
CA ILE A 117 16.75 1.86 -11.19
C ILE A 117 18.19 1.57 -10.83
N LYS A 118 18.83 0.66 -11.55
CA LYS A 118 20.27 0.39 -11.49
C LYS A 118 20.88 0.67 -12.84
N ASP A 119 21.90 1.50 -12.89
CA ASP A 119 22.75 1.64 -14.08
C ASP A 119 24.20 1.43 -13.67
N LYS A 120 25.15 1.53 -14.59
CA LYS A 120 26.56 1.23 -14.36
C LYS A 120 27.17 2.05 -13.22
N ASN A 121 26.80 3.32 -13.12
CA ASN A 121 27.45 4.28 -12.22
C ASN A 121 26.53 4.84 -11.12
N TYR A 122 25.25 4.46 -11.10
CA TYR A 122 24.31 4.94 -10.10
C TYR A 122 23.17 3.95 -9.85
N ALA A 123 22.50 4.13 -8.72
CA ALA A 123 21.21 3.51 -8.43
C ALA A 123 20.24 4.54 -7.85
N ILE A 124 18.97 4.45 -8.23
CA ILE A 124 17.90 5.33 -7.75
C ILE A 124 16.82 4.46 -7.11
N ILE A 125 16.60 4.69 -5.82
CA ILE A 125 15.53 4.08 -5.04
C ILE A 125 14.30 4.98 -5.14
N PHE A 126 13.13 4.42 -5.45
CA PHE A 126 11.85 5.11 -5.37
C PHE A 126 11.06 4.49 -4.23
N GLU A 127 10.52 5.34 -3.37
CA GLU A 127 9.47 4.99 -2.42
C GLU A 127 8.21 5.75 -2.83
N ASN A 128 7.17 5.02 -3.20
CA ASN A 128 5.89 5.54 -3.64
C ASN A 128 4.94 5.65 -2.44
N LYS A 129 4.32 6.81 -2.27
CA LYS A 129 3.38 7.13 -1.19
C LYS A 129 2.16 7.89 -1.71
N ILE A 130 1.73 7.59 -2.94
CA ILE A 130 0.57 8.24 -3.55
C ILE A 130 -0.72 8.08 -2.70
N HIS A 131 -0.85 6.99 -1.95
CA HIS A 131 -1.98 6.77 -1.02
C HIS A 131 -1.67 7.13 0.44
N ASN A 132 -0.58 7.88 0.69
CA ASN A 132 -0.16 8.30 2.03
C ASN A 132 0.07 7.13 3.02
N ALA A 133 0.54 5.98 2.54
CA ALA A 133 0.86 4.83 3.39
C ALA A 133 1.87 5.19 4.49
N ILE A 134 1.69 4.66 5.70
CA ILE A 134 2.60 4.94 6.83
C ILE A 134 4.03 4.49 6.49
N ASP A 135 5.02 5.31 6.83
CA ASP A 135 6.43 4.96 6.64
C ASP A 135 6.82 3.83 7.60
N ARG A 136 7.54 2.84 7.09
CA ARG A 136 8.00 1.72 7.92
C ARG A 136 9.29 2.09 8.64
N ASP A 137 9.50 1.50 9.82
CA ASP A 137 10.74 1.69 10.59
C ASP A 137 11.98 1.34 9.76
N LYS A 138 12.92 2.29 9.68
CA LYS A 138 14.21 2.21 8.97
C LYS A 138 14.06 1.82 7.50
N GLN A 139 12.95 2.17 6.87
CA GLN A 139 12.62 1.75 5.51
C GLN A 139 13.67 2.22 4.49
N ILE A 140 13.92 3.53 4.44
CA ILE A 140 14.93 4.11 3.55
C ILE A 140 16.32 3.60 3.92
N GLU A 141 16.65 3.50 5.22
CA GLU A 141 17.92 2.94 5.68
C GLU A 141 18.16 1.53 5.12
N LYS A 142 17.16 0.64 5.21
CA LYS A 142 17.25 -0.74 4.71
C LYS A 142 17.47 -0.78 3.20
N TYR A 143 16.86 0.13 2.44
CA TYR A 143 17.06 0.18 0.99
C TYR A 143 18.46 0.64 0.60
N ILE A 144 18.96 1.71 1.24
CA ILE A 144 20.32 2.20 1.01
C ILE A 144 21.33 1.08 1.33
N ASN A 145 21.21 0.44 2.50
CA ASN A 145 22.10 -0.64 2.93
C ASN A 145 22.10 -1.85 1.95
N LYS A 146 21.02 -2.10 1.21
CA LYS A 146 20.98 -3.18 0.20
C LYS A 146 21.84 -2.88 -1.03
N LEU A 147 22.11 -1.61 -1.30
CA LEU A 147 22.83 -1.17 -2.50
C LEU A 147 24.31 -0.87 -2.23
N THR A 148 24.71 -0.65 -0.98
CA THR A 148 26.11 -0.35 -0.62
C THR A 148 27.10 -1.47 -0.95
N ALA A 149 26.63 -2.70 -1.16
CA ALA A 149 27.46 -3.81 -1.64
C ALA A 149 27.84 -3.70 -3.14
N GLN A 150 27.07 -2.95 -3.93
CA GLN A 150 27.24 -2.83 -5.38
C GLN A 150 27.61 -1.41 -5.82
N TYR A 151 27.24 -0.40 -5.02
CA TYR A 151 27.43 1.01 -5.33
C TYR A 151 28.08 1.72 -4.14
N LYS A 152 28.91 2.73 -4.42
CA LYS A 152 29.38 3.66 -3.40
C LYS A 152 28.22 4.54 -2.94
N ASP A 153 28.29 5.07 -1.73
CA ASP A 153 27.25 5.95 -1.18
C ASP A 153 26.91 7.10 -2.13
N ASN A 154 27.91 7.75 -2.74
CA ASN A 154 27.72 8.85 -3.68
C ASN A 154 27.11 8.47 -5.03
N GLN A 155 26.87 7.18 -5.27
CA GLN A 155 26.20 6.66 -6.46
C GLN A 155 24.76 6.25 -6.16
N ILE A 156 24.29 6.34 -4.91
CA ILE A 156 22.96 5.91 -4.49
C ILE A 156 22.10 7.15 -4.20
N TYR A 157 20.96 7.21 -4.87
CA TYR A 157 19.99 8.30 -4.80
C TYR A 157 18.63 7.79 -4.31
N VAL A 158 17.88 8.67 -3.65
CA VAL A 158 16.56 8.36 -3.09
C VAL A 158 15.54 9.35 -3.64
N LEU A 159 14.44 8.82 -4.16
CA LEU A 159 13.26 9.57 -4.57
C LEU A 159 12.09 9.14 -3.72
N TYR A 160 11.35 10.12 -3.21
CA TYR A 160 10.12 9.90 -2.46
C TYR A 160 8.96 10.54 -3.21
N LEU A 161 8.03 9.71 -3.69
CA LEU A 161 6.90 10.13 -4.52
C LEU A 161 5.65 10.21 -3.66
N SER A 162 5.27 11.41 -3.22
CA SER A 162 4.04 11.64 -2.47
C SER A 162 2.86 11.96 -3.40
N ALA A 163 1.65 11.97 -2.86
CA ALA A 163 0.47 12.38 -3.62
C ALA A 163 0.57 13.85 -4.08
N ASP A 164 0.77 14.76 -3.13
CA ASP A 164 0.62 16.21 -3.29
C ASP A 164 1.58 17.04 -2.42
N GLY A 165 2.66 16.42 -1.89
CA GLY A 165 3.69 17.11 -1.11
C GLY A 165 3.43 17.20 0.39
N ARG A 166 2.24 16.83 0.87
CA ARG A 166 1.92 16.88 2.32
C ARG A 166 2.59 15.80 3.16
N LYS A 167 3.19 14.79 2.52
CA LYS A 167 3.83 13.66 3.19
C LYS A 167 5.32 13.61 2.86
N GLU A 168 6.13 13.56 3.90
CA GLU A 168 7.59 13.40 3.87
C GLU A 168 8.00 12.13 4.63
N PRO A 169 9.17 11.55 4.34
CA PRO A 169 9.68 10.42 5.10
C PRO A 169 10.02 10.84 6.54
N THR A 170 9.55 10.05 7.51
CA THR A 170 9.82 10.29 8.94
C THR A 170 11.31 10.07 9.28
N GLU A 171 11.74 10.59 10.44
CA GLU A 171 13.11 10.40 10.92
C GLU A 171 13.44 8.92 11.13
N GLU A 172 12.48 8.13 11.62
CA GLU A 172 12.61 6.69 11.82
C GLU A 172 12.82 5.96 10.50
N SER A 173 12.19 6.40 9.41
CA SER A 173 12.36 5.81 8.08
C SER A 173 13.79 6.01 7.56
N TRP A 174 14.34 7.21 7.76
CA TRP A 174 15.74 7.54 7.43
C TRP A 174 16.75 6.80 8.30
N GLY A 175 16.40 6.55 9.56
CA GLY A 175 17.28 5.87 10.53
C GLY A 175 18.63 6.56 10.64
N LYS A 176 19.73 5.80 10.54
CA LYS A 176 21.10 6.35 10.67
C LYS A 176 21.48 7.36 9.58
N TYR A 177 20.73 7.43 8.48
CA TYR A 177 21.01 8.35 7.37
C TYR A 177 20.28 9.69 7.48
N LYS A 178 19.46 9.90 8.53
CA LYS A 178 18.88 11.20 8.83
C LYS A 178 19.98 12.24 9.03
N GLY A 179 19.84 13.41 8.40
CA GLY A 179 20.80 14.51 8.41
C GLY A 179 22.09 14.28 7.60
N SER A 180 22.22 13.14 6.92
CA SER A 180 23.41 12.79 6.12
C SER A 180 23.38 13.42 4.72
N ASP A 181 24.45 13.20 3.95
CA ASP A 181 24.52 13.60 2.53
C ASP A 181 23.46 12.90 1.65
N PHE A 182 22.91 11.75 2.08
CA PHE A 182 21.78 11.14 1.39
C PHE A 182 20.57 12.07 1.38
N GLU A 183 20.13 12.53 2.55
CA GLU A 183 18.97 13.42 2.70
C GLU A 183 19.28 14.83 2.16
N LYS A 184 20.50 15.34 2.36
CA LYS A 184 20.84 16.73 2.01
C LYS A 184 21.14 16.94 0.52
N LYS A 185 21.68 15.93 -0.16
CA LYS A 185 22.20 16.09 -1.53
C LYS A 185 21.61 15.10 -2.53
N ARG A 186 21.33 13.87 -2.12
CA ARG A 186 20.91 12.77 -3.02
C ARG A 186 19.46 12.32 -2.80
N TYR A 187 18.65 13.25 -2.30
CA TYR A 187 17.23 13.06 -2.07
C TYR A 187 16.43 14.09 -2.86
N ILE A 188 15.31 13.65 -3.44
CA ILE A 188 14.28 14.54 -3.97
C ILE A 188 12.91 14.00 -3.53
N GLN A 189 12.07 14.90 -3.04
CA GLN A 189 10.64 14.67 -2.95
C GLN A 189 9.98 15.17 -4.24
N LEU A 190 9.24 14.29 -4.91
CA LEU A 190 8.35 14.68 -6.00
C LEU A 190 6.90 14.36 -5.60
N THR A 191 5.95 14.97 -6.32
CA THR A 191 4.53 14.71 -6.16
C THR A 191 3.94 14.11 -7.43
N PHE A 192 2.99 13.20 -7.30
CA PHE A 192 2.24 12.71 -8.46
C PHE A 192 1.40 13.82 -9.09
N LYS A 193 0.81 14.69 -8.26
CA LYS A 193 -0.09 15.76 -8.68
C LYS A 193 0.59 16.83 -9.53
N ASP A 194 1.74 17.34 -9.08
CA ASP A 194 2.35 18.53 -9.65
C ASP A 194 3.63 18.21 -10.45
N ASP A 195 4.31 17.09 -10.15
CA ASP A 195 5.55 16.73 -10.86
C ASP A 195 5.28 15.66 -11.92
N ILE A 196 4.84 14.46 -11.50
CA ILE A 196 4.68 13.33 -12.43
C ILE A 196 3.58 13.58 -13.45
N LEU A 197 2.42 14.07 -13.03
CA LEU A 197 1.31 14.36 -13.95
C LEU A 197 1.68 15.43 -14.98
N ASN A 198 2.33 16.52 -14.54
CA ASN A 198 2.76 17.58 -15.45
C ASN A 198 3.87 17.10 -16.39
N TRP A 199 4.87 16.38 -15.89
CA TRP A 199 5.91 15.77 -16.72
C TRP A 199 5.32 14.85 -17.80
N LEU A 200 4.37 14.00 -17.45
CA LEU A 200 3.69 13.14 -18.44
C LEU A 200 2.94 13.96 -19.50
N LYS A 201 2.28 15.06 -19.11
CA LYS A 201 1.45 15.87 -20.00
C LYS A 201 2.22 16.83 -20.88
N GLU A 202 3.23 17.49 -20.33
CA GLU A 202 3.93 18.59 -20.98
C GLU A 202 5.23 18.12 -21.65
N ASP A 203 5.91 17.11 -21.08
CA ASP A 203 7.20 16.64 -21.60
C ASP A 203 7.08 15.32 -22.37
N ILE A 204 6.26 14.38 -21.89
CA ILE A 204 6.17 13.06 -22.52
C ILE A 204 5.14 13.05 -23.65
N LEU A 205 3.85 13.26 -23.36
CA LEU A 205 2.76 13.15 -24.35
C LEU A 205 3.02 13.91 -25.67
N PRO A 206 3.52 15.16 -25.67
CA PRO A 206 3.76 15.92 -26.90
C PRO A 206 4.92 15.36 -27.74
N ASN A 207 5.85 14.64 -27.10
CA ASN A 207 7.06 14.12 -27.71
C ASN A 207 6.98 12.61 -28.04
N ILE A 208 5.83 11.96 -27.80
CA ILE A 208 5.62 10.55 -28.18
C ILE A 208 5.62 10.43 -29.71
N ARG A 209 6.38 9.45 -30.20
CA ARG A 209 6.44 9.13 -31.63
C ARG A 209 5.08 8.68 -32.13
N ILE A 210 4.67 9.18 -33.29
CA ILE A 210 3.35 8.89 -33.90
C ILE A 210 3.06 7.39 -34.00
N LYS A 211 4.08 6.56 -34.23
CA LYS A 211 3.95 5.10 -34.34
C LYS A 211 3.66 4.40 -33.01
N ASP A 212 3.97 5.01 -31.87
CA ASP A 212 3.84 4.40 -30.55
C ASP A 212 2.41 4.60 -29.98
N ILE A 213 1.41 4.25 -30.78
CA ILE A 213 -0.01 4.50 -30.49
C ILE A 213 -0.47 3.88 -29.15
N HIS A 214 0.06 2.70 -28.80
CA HIS A 214 -0.29 2.01 -27.56
C HIS A 214 0.35 2.66 -26.34
N LEU A 215 1.59 3.16 -26.48
CA LEU A 215 2.25 3.91 -25.42
C LEU A 215 1.53 5.23 -25.17
N LYS A 216 1.18 5.95 -26.25
CA LYS A 216 0.37 7.17 -26.16
C LYS A 216 -0.94 6.91 -25.42
N SER A 217 -1.69 5.90 -25.83
CA SER A 217 -2.95 5.53 -25.19
C SER A 217 -2.77 5.15 -23.71
N ALA A 218 -1.71 4.41 -23.36
CA ALA A 218 -1.42 4.05 -21.98
C ALA A 218 -1.10 5.28 -21.11
N ILE A 219 -0.33 6.24 -21.64
CA ILE A 219 -0.01 7.48 -20.93
C ILE A 219 -1.26 8.36 -20.80
N GLU A 220 -2.07 8.49 -21.85
CA GLU A 220 -3.35 9.23 -21.79
C GLU A 220 -4.29 8.65 -20.72
N GLN A 221 -4.41 7.31 -20.65
CA GLN A 221 -5.17 6.63 -19.60
C GLN A 221 -4.59 6.89 -18.21
N TYR A 222 -3.26 6.89 -18.06
CA TYR A 222 -2.63 7.15 -16.77
C TYR A 222 -2.75 8.61 -16.33
N THR A 223 -2.59 9.57 -17.24
CA THR A 223 -2.80 10.98 -16.95
C THR A 223 -4.26 11.27 -16.58
N ASP A 224 -5.23 10.69 -17.31
CA ASP A 224 -6.65 10.83 -16.97
C ASP A 224 -6.99 10.16 -15.63
N HIS A 225 -6.34 9.04 -15.30
CA HIS A 225 -6.47 8.39 -13.99
C HIS A 225 -5.94 9.28 -12.86
N LEU A 226 -4.73 9.83 -13.00
CA LEU A 226 -4.15 10.76 -12.03
C LEU A 226 -4.99 12.04 -11.89
N GLU A 227 -5.50 12.59 -13.00
CA GLU A 227 -6.44 13.71 -12.96
C GLU A 227 -7.71 13.34 -12.18
N GLY A 228 -8.22 12.12 -12.33
CA GLY A 228 -9.35 11.62 -11.52
C GLY A 228 -9.01 11.53 -10.05
N PHE A 229 -7.88 10.91 -9.73
CA PHE A 229 -7.39 10.74 -8.37
C PHE A 229 -7.24 12.07 -7.62
N PHE A 230 -6.83 13.14 -8.33
CA PHE A 230 -6.67 14.48 -7.77
C PHE A 230 -7.88 15.41 -7.96
N ASN A 231 -9.01 14.91 -8.48
CA ASN A 231 -10.21 15.71 -8.78
C ASN A 231 -9.94 16.87 -9.77
N LEU A 232 -9.03 16.65 -10.73
CA LEU A 232 -8.59 17.59 -11.76
C LEU A 232 -9.22 17.32 -13.13
N ARG A 233 -9.96 16.22 -13.32
CA ARG A 233 -10.58 15.94 -14.63
C ARG A 233 -11.46 17.09 -15.08
N THR A 234 -11.26 17.53 -16.31
CA THR A 234 -12.05 18.63 -16.90
C THR A 234 -13.56 18.34 -16.85
N ILE A 235 -13.95 17.09 -17.09
CA ILE A 235 -15.35 16.63 -17.05
C ILE A 235 -16.01 16.81 -15.68
N GLN A 236 -15.24 16.75 -14.60
CA GLN A 236 -15.71 16.86 -13.21
C GLN A 236 -15.60 18.28 -12.65
N LYS A 237 -15.00 19.23 -13.38
CA LYS A 237 -14.70 20.59 -12.88
C LYS A 237 -15.93 21.30 -12.29
N LEU A 238 -17.06 21.28 -13.01
CA LEU A 238 -18.30 21.90 -12.54
C LEU A 238 -18.91 21.18 -11.34
N MET A 239 -18.84 19.85 -11.31
CA MET A 239 -19.27 19.05 -10.17
C MET A 239 -18.42 19.39 -8.93
N ASN A 240 -17.10 19.47 -9.06
CA ASN A 240 -16.19 19.77 -7.95
C ASN A 240 -16.46 21.17 -7.37
N ILE A 241 -16.75 22.18 -8.21
CA ILE A 241 -17.16 23.51 -7.75
C ILE A 241 -18.45 23.42 -6.92
N LYS A 242 -19.48 22.74 -7.43
CA LYS A 242 -20.75 22.58 -6.71
C LYS A 242 -20.60 21.83 -5.39
N LEU A 243 -19.74 20.81 -5.35
CA LEU A 243 -19.44 20.07 -4.11
C LEU A 243 -18.75 20.97 -3.09
N GLN A 244 -17.78 21.79 -3.52
CA GLN A 244 -17.13 22.77 -2.64
C GLN A 244 -18.14 23.81 -2.12
N GLU A 245 -19.04 24.30 -2.96
CA GLU A 245 -20.13 25.19 -2.55
C GLU A 245 -21.06 24.53 -1.52
N GLU A 246 -21.46 23.28 -1.76
CA GLU A 246 -22.29 22.50 -0.83
C GLU A 246 -21.59 22.35 0.53
N ILE A 247 -20.29 22.01 0.55
CA ILE A 247 -19.51 21.90 1.79
C ILE A 247 -19.51 23.24 2.55
N LEU A 248 -19.27 24.36 1.87
CA LEU A 248 -19.28 25.68 2.50
C LEU A 248 -20.66 26.04 3.08
N THR A 249 -21.74 25.63 2.41
CA THR A 249 -23.12 25.82 2.87
C THR A 249 -23.45 24.94 4.06
N GLN A 250 -23.13 23.64 4.03
CA GLN A 250 -23.38 22.70 5.12
C GLN A 250 -22.60 23.07 6.39
N LEU A 251 -21.39 23.61 6.22
CA LEU A 251 -20.59 24.12 7.34
C LEU A 251 -21.00 25.54 7.79
N ASN A 252 -21.94 26.18 7.08
CA ASN A 252 -22.39 27.55 7.32
C ASN A 252 -21.23 28.58 7.40
N ILE A 253 -20.25 28.44 6.50
CA ILE A 253 -19.05 29.29 6.45
C ILE A 253 -18.90 30.07 5.15
N LYS A 254 -19.89 30.05 4.25
CA LYS A 254 -19.78 30.66 2.92
C LYS A 254 -19.44 32.15 2.96
N GLU A 255 -20.08 32.90 3.86
CA GLU A 255 -19.92 34.35 4.01
C GLU A 255 -18.84 34.75 5.02
N ASN A 256 -18.21 33.77 5.69
CA ASN A 256 -17.17 34.03 6.70
C ASN A 256 -15.88 34.54 6.06
N SER A 257 -15.04 35.17 6.90
CA SER A 257 -13.70 35.58 6.50
C SER A 257 -12.84 34.37 6.09
N VAL A 258 -11.79 34.61 5.30
CA VAL A 258 -10.86 33.55 4.87
C VAL A 258 -10.24 32.85 6.08
N GLN A 259 -9.88 33.61 7.12
CA GLN A 259 -9.29 33.06 8.34
C GLN A 259 -10.27 32.13 9.07
N GLU A 260 -11.52 32.56 9.26
CA GLU A 260 -12.55 31.75 9.91
C GLU A 260 -12.87 30.48 9.11
N LYS A 261 -12.96 30.59 7.77
CA LYS A 261 -13.13 29.42 6.89
C LYS A 261 -12.02 28.40 7.12
N LEU A 262 -10.76 28.83 7.12
CA LEU A 262 -9.61 27.95 7.36
C LEU A 262 -9.66 27.32 8.76
N THR A 263 -10.00 28.09 9.79
CA THR A 263 -10.14 27.57 11.15
C THR A 263 -11.22 26.48 11.23
N VAL A 264 -12.41 26.72 10.68
CA VAL A 264 -13.50 25.73 10.69
C VAL A 264 -13.14 24.49 9.87
N LEU A 265 -12.55 24.68 8.68
CA LEU A 265 -12.14 23.56 7.83
C LEU A 265 -11.07 22.68 8.49
N ASN A 266 -10.04 23.28 9.11
CA ASN A 266 -9.01 22.54 9.82
C ASN A 266 -9.61 21.75 10.98
N GLN A 267 -10.47 22.37 11.80
CA GLN A 267 -11.14 21.69 12.90
C GLN A 267 -11.97 20.49 12.40
N LYS A 268 -12.72 20.66 11.30
CA LYS A 268 -13.52 19.57 10.73
C LYS A 268 -12.67 18.46 10.12
N ILE A 269 -11.52 18.80 9.51
CA ILE A 269 -10.54 17.80 9.05
C ILE A 269 -10.02 16.99 10.25
N ASP A 270 -9.67 17.65 11.35
CA ASP A 270 -9.19 16.99 12.56
C ASP A 270 -10.25 16.07 13.18
N ASP A 271 -11.51 16.52 13.24
CA ASP A 271 -12.62 15.71 13.73
C ASP A 271 -12.85 14.47 12.84
N ILE A 272 -12.80 14.63 11.50
CA ILE A 272 -12.91 13.51 10.54
C ILE A 272 -11.76 12.52 10.73
N GLU A 273 -10.53 12.98 10.90
CA GLU A 273 -9.38 12.11 11.11
C GLU A 273 -9.51 11.34 12.44
N ARG A 274 -10.03 11.97 13.50
CA ARG A 274 -10.30 11.32 14.78
C ARG A 274 -11.36 10.21 14.64
N VAL A 275 -12.45 10.47 13.92
CA VAL A 275 -13.49 9.46 13.61
C VAL A 275 -12.92 8.33 12.77
N LYS A 276 -12.16 8.63 11.71
CA LYS A 276 -11.49 7.64 10.85
C LYS A 276 -10.59 6.71 11.67
N ASN A 277 -9.84 7.25 12.64
CA ASN A 277 -8.99 6.45 13.51
C ASN A 277 -9.81 5.50 14.41
N GLN A 278 -10.93 5.96 14.98
CA GLN A 278 -11.84 5.10 15.75
C GLN A 278 -12.43 3.98 14.88
N LEU A 279 -12.87 4.30 13.66
CA LEU A 279 -13.37 3.29 12.71
C LEU A 279 -12.29 2.26 12.35
N ALA A 280 -11.04 2.70 12.14
CA ALA A 280 -9.92 1.80 11.87
C ALA A 280 -9.62 0.86 13.06
N MET A 281 -9.73 1.35 14.30
CA MET A 281 -9.58 0.52 15.50
C MET A 281 -10.66 -0.55 15.60
N VAL A 282 -11.93 -0.17 15.42
CA VAL A 282 -13.07 -1.11 15.41
C VAL A 282 -12.90 -2.14 14.29
N LYS A 283 -12.54 -1.69 13.08
CA LYS A 283 -12.24 -2.58 11.95
C LYS A 283 -11.15 -3.60 12.31
N SER A 284 -10.05 -3.16 12.91
CA SER A 284 -8.96 -4.05 13.33
C SER A 284 -9.41 -5.07 14.38
N GLN A 285 -10.33 -4.72 15.28
CA GLN A 285 -10.88 -5.66 16.25
C GLN A 285 -11.73 -6.73 15.56
N ILE A 286 -12.61 -6.33 14.65
CA ILE A 286 -13.45 -7.25 13.86
C ILE A 286 -12.60 -8.18 12.99
N GLU A 287 -11.52 -7.68 12.38
CA GLU A 287 -10.57 -8.51 11.61
C GLU A 287 -9.90 -9.59 12.47
N VAL A 288 -9.65 -9.33 13.76
CA VAL A 288 -9.13 -10.31 14.72
C VAL A 288 -10.21 -11.32 15.13
N GLU A 289 -11.45 -10.87 15.31
CA GLU A 289 -12.60 -11.75 15.57
C GLU A 289 -12.82 -12.73 14.41
N PHE A 290 -12.70 -12.28 13.17
CA PHE A 290 -12.74 -13.14 11.98
C PHE A 290 -11.69 -14.26 12.03
N LEU A 291 -10.45 -13.95 12.44
CA LEU A 291 -9.41 -14.97 12.60
C LEU A 291 -9.73 -15.97 13.72
N LYS A 292 -10.36 -15.52 14.82
CA LYS A 292 -10.85 -16.40 15.88
C LYS A 292 -11.94 -17.34 15.35
N GLU A 293 -12.86 -16.85 14.53
CA GLU A 293 -13.83 -17.72 13.85
C GLU A 293 -13.14 -18.73 12.94
N CYS A 294 -12.14 -18.31 12.16
CA CYS A 294 -11.37 -19.21 11.30
C CYS A 294 -10.71 -20.33 12.12
N TYR A 295 -10.13 -20.02 13.28
CA TYR A 295 -9.58 -21.03 14.19
C TYR A 295 -10.64 -22.06 14.63
N TYR A 296 -11.82 -21.62 15.07
CA TYR A 296 -12.87 -22.53 15.51
C TYR A 296 -13.41 -23.39 14.37
N LYS A 297 -13.61 -22.82 13.18
CA LYS A 297 -14.01 -23.57 11.99
C LYS A 297 -12.93 -24.59 11.60
N LEU A 298 -11.66 -24.20 11.59
CA LEU A 298 -10.52 -25.09 11.28
C LEU A 298 -10.44 -26.27 12.26
N LYS A 299 -10.66 -26.02 13.55
CA LYS A 299 -10.72 -27.05 14.59
C LYS A 299 -11.87 -28.03 14.39
N ASN A 300 -13.02 -27.56 13.93
CA ASN A 300 -14.17 -28.41 13.65
C ASN A 300 -13.97 -29.25 12.38
N ASP A 301 -13.55 -28.61 11.30
CA ASP A 301 -13.43 -29.22 9.97
C ASP A 301 -12.26 -30.22 9.89
N PHE A 302 -11.20 -30.00 10.69
CA PHE A 302 -9.99 -30.84 10.69
C PHE A 302 -9.63 -31.34 12.09
N SER A 303 -10.62 -31.87 12.82
CA SER A 303 -10.50 -32.33 14.22
C SER A 303 -9.42 -33.40 14.48
N ASN A 304 -8.96 -34.09 13.45
CA ASN A 304 -7.88 -35.09 13.53
C ASN A 304 -6.45 -34.48 13.51
N TYR A 305 -6.32 -33.16 13.35
CA TYR A 305 -5.04 -32.47 13.25
C TYR A 305 -4.80 -31.56 14.46
N GLU A 306 -3.53 -31.30 14.77
CA GLU A 306 -3.15 -30.32 15.79
C GLU A 306 -3.38 -28.91 15.24
N ILE A 307 -4.30 -28.16 15.87
CA ILE A 307 -4.62 -26.78 15.52
C ILE A 307 -4.06 -25.82 16.57
N ILE A 308 -3.21 -24.89 16.15
CA ILE A 308 -2.59 -23.88 17.01
C ILE A 308 -3.35 -22.56 16.86
N ASN A 309 -3.71 -21.96 18.00
CA ASN A 309 -4.33 -20.65 18.08
C ASN A 309 -3.29 -19.58 18.44
N ASN A 310 -2.95 -18.71 17.48
CA ASN A 310 -2.17 -17.51 17.74
C ASN A 310 -2.93 -16.25 17.32
N THR A 311 -4.26 -16.23 17.42
CA THR A 311 -5.07 -15.09 16.96
C THR A 311 -4.87 -13.83 17.80
N ASP A 312 -4.26 -13.95 18.97
CA ASP A 312 -3.92 -12.81 19.85
C ASP A 312 -2.46 -12.35 19.68
N HIS A 313 -1.71 -12.89 18.70
CA HIS A 313 -0.35 -12.43 18.43
C HIS A 313 -0.36 -10.96 17.96
N LYS A 314 0.58 -10.16 18.46
CA LYS A 314 0.62 -8.70 18.25
C LYS A 314 0.78 -8.30 16.77
N ASP A 315 1.80 -8.83 16.12
CA ASP A 315 2.18 -8.39 14.77
C ASP A 315 1.55 -9.25 13.65
N TYR A 316 1.40 -10.54 13.91
CA TYR A 316 0.96 -11.55 12.94
C TYR A 316 -0.02 -12.56 13.57
N PRO A 317 -1.25 -12.15 13.90
CA PRO A 317 -2.26 -13.07 14.39
C PRO A 317 -2.60 -14.13 13.33
N ASN A 318 -2.60 -15.41 13.73
CA ASN A 318 -2.83 -16.54 12.82
C ASN A 318 -3.54 -17.74 13.48
N ALA A 319 -4.14 -18.57 12.62
CA ALA A 319 -4.64 -19.89 12.97
C ALA A 319 -3.93 -20.93 12.10
N VAL A 320 -3.38 -21.98 12.73
CA VAL A 320 -2.45 -22.90 12.06
C VAL A 320 -2.93 -24.33 12.20
N LEU A 321 -3.00 -25.05 11.09
CA LEU A 321 -3.06 -26.50 11.06
C LEU A 321 -1.64 -27.03 10.93
N LYS A 322 -1.15 -27.69 11.99
CA LYS A 322 0.20 -28.27 12.02
C LYS A 322 0.17 -29.66 11.41
N MET A 323 1.05 -29.88 10.45
CA MET A 323 1.18 -31.13 9.70
C MET A 323 2.59 -31.68 9.78
N LYS A 324 2.71 -32.99 9.51
CA LYS A 324 3.99 -33.68 9.36
C LYS A 324 4.03 -34.40 8.01
N LYS A 325 5.13 -34.28 7.28
CA LYS A 325 5.46 -35.13 6.13
C LYS A 325 6.78 -35.83 6.42
N ASP A 326 6.73 -37.16 6.48
CA ASP A 326 7.83 -38.01 6.94
C ASP A 326 8.32 -37.56 8.33
N ASP A 327 9.48 -36.91 8.43
CA ASP A 327 10.04 -36.36 9.67
C ASP A 327 9.97 -34.83 9.79
N TYR A 328 9.34 -34.16 8.84
CA TYR A 328 9.35 -32.71 8.73
C TYR A 328 8.00 -32.10 9.11
N PHE A 329 8.01 -31.14 10.03
CA PHE A 329 6.82 -30.40 10.43
C PHE A 329 6.70 -29.09 9.63
N PHE A 330 5.46 -28.74 9.28
CA PHE A 330 5.12 -27.48 8.66
C PHE A 330 3.72 -27.04 9.07
N GLY A 331 3.40 -25.77 8.83
CA GLY A 331 2.10 -25.19 9.15
C GLY A 331 1.37 -24.81 7.89
N VAL A 332 0.10 -25.20 7.78
CA VAL A 332 -0.84 -24.60 6.82
C VAL A 332 -1.66 -23.58 7.61
N LEU A 333 -1.52 -22.30 7.31
CA LEU A 333 -2.07 -21.24 8.15
C LEU A 333 -2.76 -20.14 7.36
N ILE A 334 -3.69 -19.47 8.04
CA ILE A 334 -4.27 -18.18 7.66
C ILE A 334 -3.78 -17.13 8.66
N GLU A 335 -3.28 -16.01 8.14
CA GLU A 335 -2.59 -14.97 8.92
C GLU A 335 -3.00 -13.58 8.45
N ARG A 336 -3.09 -12.64 9.40
CA ARG A 336 -3.25 -11.21 9.14
C ARG A 336 -1.97 -10.47 9.46
N SER A 337 -1.59 -9.53 8.60
CA SER A 337 -0.54 -8.56 8.91
C SER A 337 -1.14 -7.38 9.68
N SER A 338 -0.72 -7.15 10.93
CA SER A 338 -1.15 -5.97 11.71
C SER A 338 -0.71 -4.64 11.09
N TYR A 339 0.30 -4.65 10.21
CA TYR A 339 0.80 -3.45 9.52
C TYR A 339 -0.06 -3.03 8.34
N SER A 340 -0.55 -4.00 7.57
CA SER A 340 -1.29 -3.71 6.33
C SER A 340 -2.78 -4.01 6.43
N GLY A 341 -3.22 -4.70 7.49
CA GLY A 341 -4.56 -5.26 7.60
C GLY A 341 -4.84 -6.37 6.58
N LYS A 342 -3.92 -6.71 5.68
CA LYS A 342 -4.11 -7.74 4.66
C LYS A 342 -4.10 -9.13 5.32
N ILE A 343 -4.96 -10.00 4.83
CA ILE A 343 -5.07 -11.40 5.23
C ILE A 343 -4.61 -12.31 4.09
N TYR A 344 -3.91 -13.37 4.43
CA TYR A 344 -3.34 -14.31 3.49
C TYR A 344 -3.33 -15.71 4.11
N TYR A 345 -3.24 -16.72 3.24
CA TYR A 345 -3.04 -18.09 3.67
C TYR A 345 -1.97 -18.78 2.85
N GLY A 346 -1.46 -19.89 3.37
CA GLY A 346 -0.42 -20.65 2.70
C GLY A 346 0.28 -21.64 3.61
N ILE A 347 1.50 -22.00 3.22
CA ILE A 347 2.36 -22.92 3.97
C ILE A 347 3.54 -22.15 4.56
N GLY A 348 3.60 -22.10 5.88
CA GLY A 348 4.63 -21.36 6.64
C GLY A 348 5.81 -22.23 7.07
N ARG A 349 6.94 -21.57 7.31
CA ARG A 349 8.22 -22.19 7.73
C ARG A 349 8.38 -22.28 9.25
N HIS A 350 7.35 -21.91 10.01
CA HIS A 350 7.40 -21.74 11.48
C HIS A 350 7.80 -23.00 12.27
N PHE A 351 7.77 -24.18 11.65
CA PHE A 351 8.09 -25.47 12.30
C PHE A 351 9.26 -26.22 11.64
N SER A 352 9.98 -25.59 10.72
CA SER A 352 11.08 -26.19 9.95
C SER A 352 12.40 -25.43 10.19
N SER A 353 13.53 -26.13 10.33
CA SER A 353 14.85 -25.48 10.49
C SER A 353 15.98 -26.20 9.73
N GLY A 354 16.96 -25.43 9.22
CA GLY A 354 18.17 -25.96 8.58
C GLY A 354 17.92 -26.72 7.27
N LEU A 355 18.63 -27.83 7.03
CA LEU A 355 18.49 -28.70 5.84
C LEU A 355 17.05 -29.18 5.57
N GLN A 356 16.20 -29.18 6.61
CA GLN A 356 14.80 -29.55 6.54
C GLN A 356 13.98 -28.56 5.69
N GLU A 357 14.42 -27.30 5.64
CA GLU A 357 13.74 -26.23 4.94
C GLU A 357 13.82 -26.37 3.41
N GLU A 358 14.98 -26.78 2.88
CA GLU A 358 15.21 -26.89 1.44
C GLU A 358 14.40 -28.03 0.80
N ASN A 359 14.35 -29.19 1.44
CA ASN A 359 13.59 -30.34 0.94
C ASN A 359 12.09 -30.05 0.90
N ILE A 360 11.55 -29.44 1.96
CA ILE A 360 10.14 -29.05 2.02
C ILE A 360 9.83 -27.94 1.00
N LYS A 361 10.74 -26.98 0.84
CA LYS A 361 10.61 -25.92 -0.18
C LYS A 361 10.53 -26.52 -1.59
N LYS A 362 11.42 -27.47 -1.93
CA LYS A 362 11.38 -28.16 -3.22
C LYS A 362 10.08 -28.94 -3.40
N PHE A 363 9.66 -29.68 -2.36
CA PHE A 363 8.43 -30.49 -2.38
C PHE A 363 7.17 -29.65 -2.66
N PHE A 364 7.01 -28.50 -2.01
CA PHE A 364 5.85 -27.63 -2.23
C PHE A 364 5.96 -26.71 -3.44
N SER A 365 7.16 -26.49 -4.00
CA SER A 365 7.32 -25.69 -5.22
C SER A 365 6.48 -26.22 -6.38
N LEU A 366 6.33 -27.55 -6.50
CA LEU A 366 5.50 -28.21 -7.50
C LEU A 366 4.00 -27.89 -7.30
N LEU A 367 3.52 -27.96 -6.05
CA LEU A 367 2.14 -27.60 -5.70
C LEU A 367 1.81 -26.14 -6.07
N PHE A 368 2.75 -25.23 -5.82
CA PHE A 368 2.54 -23.81 -6.10
C PHE A 368 2.60 -23.47 -7.60
N ASN A 369 3.44 -24.18 -8.36
CA ASN A 369 3.52 -24.02 -9.81
C ASN A 369 2.22 -24.40 -10.53
N GLU A 370 1.49 -25.40 -10.01
CA GLU A 370 0.17 -25.77 -10.54
C GLU A 370 -0.92 -24.71 -10.26
N GLU A 371 -0.80 -23.94 -9.18
CA GLU A 371 -1.80 -22.93 -8.79
C GLU A 371 -1.60 -21.56 -9.45
N GLY A 372 -0.40 -21.28 -9.97
CA GLY A 372 -0.10 -20.07 -10.76
C GLY A 372 -0.25 -18.72 -10.04
N LYS A 373 -0.46 -18.69 -8.71
CA LYS A 373 -0.75 -17.45 -7.95
C LYS A 373 -0.11 -17.34 -6.57
N PHE A 374 0.67 -18.33 -6.15
CA PHE A 374 1.36 -18.31 -4.86
C PHE A 374 2.69 -17.56 -4.96
N ILE A 375 2.98 -16.74 -3.93
CA ILE A 375 4.23 -15.99 -3.79
C ILE A 375 5.17 -16.80 -2.90
N SER A 376 6.35 -17.16 -3.42
CA SER A 376 7.35 -18.02 -2.74
C SER A 376 8.62 -17.30 -2.27
N ASP A 377 8.75 -16.00 -2.55
CA ASP A 377 9.94 -15.18 -2.23
C ASP A 377 9.84 -14.56 -0.83
N SER A 378 9.66 -15.39 0.19
CA SER A 378 9.54 -14.96 1.58
C SER A 378 10.41 -15.78 2.51
N ASP A 379 10.96 -15.17 3.55
CA ASP A 379 11.73 -15.86 4.59
C ASP A 379 10.82 -16.66 5.54
N PHE A 380 9.52 -16.37 5.56
CA PHE A 380 8.57 -16.97 6.51
C PHE A 380 7.61 -17.97 5.86
N TRP A 381 7.51 -17.97 4.53
CA TRP A 381 6.54 -18.77 3.77
C TRP A 381 7.25 -19.62 2.72
N TYR A 382 6.81 -20.88 2.58
CA TYR A 382 7.13 -21.66 1.39
C TYR A 382 6.34 -21.17 0.18
N GLY A 383 5.09 -20.81 0.41
CA GLY A 383 4.22 -20.14 -0.55
C GLY A 383 2.99 -19.60 0.16
N TRP A 384 2.54 -18.41 -0.23
CA TRP A 384 1.32 -17.79 0.28
C TRP A 384 0.54 -17.06 -0.81
N LYS A 385 -0.75 -16.78 -0.58
CA LYS A 385 -1.55 -15.87 -1.41
C LYS A 385 -2.55 -15.08 -0.56
N TYR A 386 -2.97 -13.92 -1.07
CA TYR A 386 -3.99 -13.10 -0.42
C TYR A 386 -5.35 -13.79 -0.43
N THR A 387 -6.16 -13.47 0.58
CA THR A 387 -7.58 -13.81 0.66
C THR A 387 -8.38 -12.62 1.21
N SER A 388 -9.66 -12.81 1.49
CA SER A 388 -10.60 -11.78 1.95
C SER A 388 -11.09 -12.04 3.39
N TYR A 389 -11.66 -11.01 4.02
CA TYR A 389 -12.41 -11.14 5.28
C TYR A 389 -13.90 -11.43 5.05
N ASP A 390 -14.32 -11.62 3.81
CA ASP A 390 -15.71 -11.96 3.49
C ASP A 390 -15.97 -13.47 3.68
N GLY A 391 -17.21 -13.90 3.43
CA GLY A 391 -17.61 -15.30 3.57
C GLY A 391 -16.82 -16.29 2.72
N ASN A 392 -16.08 -15.85 1.70
CA ASN A 392 -15.29 -16.72 0.86
C ASN A 392 -13.89 -16.99 1.43
N GLY A 393 -13.33 -16.09 2.23
CA GLY A 393 -11.92 -16.18 2.64
C GLY A 393 -11.57 -17.45 3.42
N TYR A 394 -12.44 -17.87 4.36
CA TYR A 394 -12.26 -19.14 5.06
C TYR A 394 -12.46 -20.35 4.15
N ASN A 395 -13.41 -20.29 3.21
CA ASN A 395 -13.67 -21.40 2.29
C ASN A 395 -12.48 -21.63 1.36
N GLU A 396 -11.90 -20.56 0.81
CA GLU A 396 -10.68 -20.64 0.01
C GLU A 396 -9.52 -21.27 0.80
N PHE A 397 -9.34 -20.86 2.06
CA PHE A 397 -8.32 -21.44 2.93
C PHE A 397 -8.59 -22.93 3.20
N LYS A 398 -9.85 -23.30 3.47
CA LYS A 398 -10.25 -24.69 3.70
C LYS A 398 -9.97 -25.58 2.49
N GLU A 399 -10.38 -25.16 1.30
CA GLU A 399 -10.10 -25.88 0.05
C GLU A 399 -8.59 -26.09 -0.15
N PHE A 400 -7.80 -25.06 0.16
CA PHE A 400 -6.35 -25.16 0.12
C PHE A 400 -5.79 -26.17 1.14
N VAL A 401 -6.29 -26.18 2.38
CA VAL A 401 -5.92 -27.16 3.40
C VAL A 401 -6.22 -28.59 2.92
N GLU A 402 -7.41 -28.83 2.39
CA GLU A 402 -7.81 -30.13 1.84
C GLU A 402 -6.87 -30.58 0.70
N LYS A 403 -6.49 -29.63 -0.17
CA LYS A 403 -5.54 -29.88 -1.26
C LYS A 403 -4.15 -30.21 -0.74
N VAL A 404 -3.64 -29.50 0.27
CA VAL A 404 -2.33 -29.81 0.88
C VAL A 404 -2.35 -31.20 1.52
N ILE A 405 -3.43 -31.54 2.23
CA ILE A 405 -3.62 -32.89 2.80
C ILE A 405 -3.57 -33.96 1.71
N LYS A 406 -4.28 -33.76 0.61
CA LYS A 406 -4.28 -34.68 -0.54
C LYS A 406 -2.89 -34.77 -1.16
N TYR A 407 -2.24 -33.64 -1.43
CA TYR A 407 -0.91 -33.59 -2.02
C TYR A 407 0.13 -34.36 -1.19
N CYS A 408 0.12 -34.20 0.14
CA CYS A 408 1.01 -34.91 1.04
C CYS A 408 0.78 -36.44 1.08
N LYS A 409 -0.45 -36.89 0.81
CA LYS A 409 -0.79 -38.32 0.71
C LYS A 409 -0.33 -38.91 -0.63
N ASP A 410 -0.55 -38.17 -1.71
CA ASP A 410 -0.36 -38.66 -3.08
C ASP A 410 1.12 -38.60 -3.52
N ASN A 411 1.93 -37.73 -2.91
CA ASN A 411 3.32 -37.49 -3.34
C ASN A 411 4.33 -37.84 -2.22
N PRO A 412 5.34 -38.69 -2.49
CA PRO A 412 6.45 -38.90 -1.56
C PRO A 412 7.42 -37.71 -1.57
N LEU A 413 8.13 -37.50 -0.46
CA LEU A 413 9.25 -36.56 -0.43
C LEU A 413 10.44 -37.22 -1.15
N GLU A 414 11.03 -36.54 -2.15
CA GLU A 414 12.29 -37.01 -2.74
C GLU A 414 13.39 -36.93 -1.65
N LYS A 415 14.06 -38.07 -1.39
CA LYS A 415 15.13 -38.17 -0.39
C LYS A 415 16.45 -37.60 -0.87
#